data_AF-A0A855K994-F1
#
_entry.id   AF-A0A855K994-F1
#
_cell.length_a   1.000
_cell.length_b   1.000
_cell.length_c   1.000
_cell.angle_alpha   90.00
_cell.angle_beta   90.00
_cell.angle_gamma   90.00
#
_symmetry.space_group_name_H-M   'P 1'
#
loop_
_entity.id
_entity.type
_entity.pdbx_description
1 polymer ?
#
loop_
_entity_poly.entity_id
_entity_poly.type
_entity_poly.pdbx_seq_one_letter_code
_entity_poly.pdbx_strand_id
1 'polypeptide(L)'
;MNHQPDRARFSAMEHGTQADWTIISGHFADFAKGLPARVLTHLQLLDGDYGGFPVDRLEHSLQTATRAHRDGRDEAYVVMALLHDIGDTLG
;
A
#
# COMPACT_ATOMS: atom_id res chain seq x y z
N MET A 1 -33.83 8.44 5.34
CA MET A 1 -33.04 9.68 5.19
C MET A 1 -31.66 9.28 4.71
N ASN A 2 -31.25 9.70 3.51
CA ASN A 2 -29.90 9.43 3.02
C ASN A 2 -28.93 10.35 3.78
N HIS A 3 -28.16 9.79 4.73
CA HIS A 3 -27.10 10.54 5.37
C HIS A 3 -25.89 10.52 4.43
N GLN A 4 -25.69 11.61 3.69
CA GLN A 4 -24.50 11.74 2.87
C GLN A 4 -23.31 11.98 3.81
N PRO A 5 -22.22 11.20 3.69
CA PRO A 5 -21.09 11.34 4.60
C PRO A 5 -20.50 12.75 4.51
N ASP A 6 -20.14 13.30 5.66
CA ASP A 6 -19.60 14.65 5.78
C ASP A 6 -18.27 14.78 5.02
N ARG A 7 -18.00 15.94 4.41
CA ARG A 7 -16.84 16.18 3.54
C ARG A 7 -16.17 17.50 3.87
N ALA A 8 -14.84 17.52 3.78
CA ALA A 8 -14.06 18.76 3.78
C ALA A 8 -14.50 19.70 2.64
N ARG A 9 -14.44 21.02 2.87
CA ARG A 9 -14.97 22.04 1.94
C ARG A 9 -13.92 22.88 1.24
N PHE A 10 -12.65 22.76 1.64
CA PHE A 10 -11.57 23.55 1.02
C PHE A 10 -11.35 23.16 -0.45
N SER A 11 -11.00 24.15 -1.28
CA SER A 11 -10.62 23.94 -2.69
C SER A 11 -9.09 23.87 -2.90
N ALA A 12 -8.31 24.30 -1.91
CA ALA A 12 -6.86 24.17 -1.86
C ALA A 12 -6.44 23.76 -0.44
N MET A 13 -5.44 22.87 -0.31
CA MET A 13 -5.04 22.29 0.98
C MET A 13 -4.61 23.35 2.02
N GLU A 14 -4.01 24.45 1.58
CA GLU A 14 -3.62 25.58 2.45
C GLU A 14 -4.81 26.29 3.11
N HIS A 15 -6.02 26.15 2.54
CA HIS A 15 -7.27 26.67 3.11
C HIS A 15 -7.98 25.67 4.04
N GLY A 16 -7.39 24.51 4.30
CA GLY A 16 -7.99 23.48 5.14
C GLY A 16 -8.14 23.95 6.60
N THR A 17 -9.35 23.82 7.14
CA THR A 17 -9.63 24.15 8.54
C THR A 17 -9.49 22.94 9.45
N GLN A 18 -9.38 23.15 10.77
CA GLN A 18 -9.39 22.05 11.75
C GLN A 18 -10.64 21.16 11.62
N ALA A 19 -11.79 21.76 11.31
CA ALA A 19 -13.03 21.02 11.10
C ALA A 19 -12.93 20.11 9.86
N ASP A 20 -12.38 20.60 8.76
CA ASP A 20 -12.13 19.80 7.55
C ASP A 20 -11.20 18.62 7.83
N TRP A 21 -10.11 18.85 8.57
CA TRP A 21 -9.16 17.81 8.93
C TRP A 21 -9.77 16.77 9.88
N THR A 22 -10.65 17.19 10.79
CA THR A 22 -11.38 16.26 11.66
C THR A 22 -12.27 15.31 10.84
N ILE A 23 -12.97 15.84 9.83
CA ILE A 23 -13.76 15.03 8.89
C ILE A 23 -12.85 14.04 8.14
N ILE A 24 -11.73 14.52 7.58
CA ILE A 24 -10.79 13.69 6.82
C ILE A 24 -10.18 12.59 7.70
N SER A 25 -9.71 12.92 8.90
CA SER A 25 -9.14 11.97 9.85
C SER A 25 -10.16 10.91 10.28
N GLY A 26 -11.44 11.29 10.43
CA GLY A 26 -12.53 10.34 10.69
C GLY A 26 -12.65 9.28 9.60
N HIS A 27 -12.71 9.70 8.33
CA HIS A 27 -12.75 8.78 7.18
C HIS A 27 -11.46 7.95 7.05
N PHE A 28 -10.30 8.58 7.30
CA PHE A 28 -9.01 7.92 7.21
C PHE A 28 -8.85 6.81 8.26
N ALA A 29 -9.35 7.00 9.48
CA ALA A 29 -9.22 6.01 10.54
C ALA A 29 -9.84 4.66 10.16
N ASP A 30 -11.03 4.66 9.55
CA ASP A 30 -11.67 3.44 9.08
C ASP A 30 -10.97 2.86 7.84
N PHE A 31 -10.57 3.72 6.90
CA PHE A 31 -9.81 3.28 5.73
C PHE A 31 -8.47 2.62 6.11
N ALA A 32 -7.74 3.19 7.07
CA ALA A 32 -6.42 2.73 7.51
C ALA A 32 -6.45 1.31 8.09
N LYS A 33 -7.56 0.89 8.72
CA LYS A 33 -7.72 -0.49 9.24
C LYS A 33 -7.54 -1.56 8.15
N GLY A 34 -7.93 -1.24 6.91
CA GLY A 34 -7.79 -2.15 5.76
C GLY A 34 -6.43 -2.10 5.06
N LEU A 35 -5.47 -1.30 5.54
CA LEU A 35 -4.18 -1.10 4.87
C LEU A 35 -3.42 -2.42 4.63
N PRO A 36 -3.26 -3.33 5.61
CA PRO A 36 -2.50 -4.57 5.40
C PRO A 36 -3.10 -5.43 4.27
N ALA A 37 -4.43 -5.56 4.25
CA ALA A 37 -5.12 -6.33 3.22
C ALA A 37 -4.91 -5.72 1.83
N ARG A 38 -5.00 -4.39 1.71
CA ARG A 38 -4.75 -3.72 0.43
C ARG A 38 -3.31 -3.89 -0.04
N VAL A 39 -2.32 -3.75 0.85
CA VAL A 39 -0.91 -3.98 0.50
C VAL A 39 -0.71 -5.39 -0.06
N LEU A 40 -1.30 -6.41 0.59
CA LEU A 40 -1.24 -7.78 0.09
C LEU A 40 -1.94 -7.95 -1.26
N THR A 41 -3.13 -7.34 -1.44
CA THR A 41 -3.82 -7.35 -2.73
C THR A 41 -2.97 -6.73 -3.85
N HIS A 42 -2.29 -5.61 -3.58
CA HIS A 42 -1.40 -4.98 -4.55
C HIS A 42 -0.15 -5.82 -4.84
N LEU A 43 0.46 -6.44 -3.81
CA LEU A 43 1.57 -7.37 -4.01
C LEU A 43 1.17 -8.55 -4.91
N GLN A 44 -0.05 -9.07 -4.74
CA GLN A 44 -0.58 -10.17 -5.56
C GLN A 44 -0.81 -9.79 -7.02
N LEU A 45 -0.87 -8.51 -7.38
CA LEU A 45 -0.96 -8.10 -8.79
C LEU A 45 0.31 -8.42 -9.59
N LEU A 46 1.43 -8.72 -8.90
CA LEU A 46 2.68 -9.15 -9.53
C LEU A 46 2.65 -10.63 -9.97
N ASP A 47 1.63 -11.40 -9.57
CA ASP A 47 1.45 -12.81 -9.94
C ASP A 47 1.24 -12.96 -11.44
N GLY A 48 2.04 -13.83 -12.07
CA GLY A 48 2.01 -14.04 -13.52
C GLY A 48 2.60 -12.92 -14.39
N ASP A 49 3.13 -11.85 -13.81
CA ASP A 49 3.90 -10.84 -14.56
C ASP A 49 5.35 -11.30 -14.74
N TYR A 50 5.60 -12.00 -15.84
CA TYR A 50 6.92 -12.55 -16.14
C TYR A 50 7.88 -11.54 -16.76
N GLY A 51 7.43 -10.55 -17.52
CA GLY A 51 8.33 -9.63 -18.23
C GLY A 51 9.43 -10.29 -19.10
N GLY A 52 9.29 -11.58 -19.45
CA GLY A 52 10.31 -12.38 -20.13
C GLY A 52 11.33 -13.09 -19.22
N PHE A 53 11.22 -12.97 -17.90
CA PHE A 53 12.00 -13.68 -16.89
C PHE A 53 11.50 -15.12 -16.66
N PRO A 54 12.33 -16.00 -16.07
CA PRO A 54 11.94 -17.40 -15.79
C PRO A 54 10.98 -17.56 -14.60
N VAL A 55 10.79 -16.53 -13.78
CA VAL A 55 9.84 -16.48 -12.66
C VAL A 55 9.09 -15.15 -12.74
N ASP A 56 7.88 -15.09 -12.21
CA ASP A 56 7.12 -13.83 -12.16
C ASP A 56 7.64 -12.90 -11.06
N ARG A 57 7.17 -11.65 -11.10
CA ARG A 57 7.57 -10.60 -10.15
C ARG A 57 7.14 -10.89 -8.71
N LEU A 58 6.06 -11.64 -8.49
CA LEU A 58 5.65 -12.06 -7.15
C LEU A 58 6.65 -13.06 -6.57
N GLU A 59 6.99 -14.09 -7.32
CA GLU A 59 8.01 -15.07 -6.93
C GLU A 59 9.36 -14.38 -6.71
N HIS A 60 9.76 -13.47 -7.61
CA HIS A 60 10.96 -12.66 -7.42
C HIS A 60 10.97 -11.94 -6.07
N SER A 61 9.88 -11.23 -5.74
CA SER A 61 9.74 -10.48 -4.49
C SER A 61 9.83 -11.39 -3.26
N LEU A 62 9.17 -12.56 -3.30
CA LEU A 62 9.24 -13.57 -2.25
C LEU A 62 10.66 -14.14 -2.09
N GLN A 63 11.35 -14.41 -3.18
CA GLN A 63 12.73 -14.89 -3.14
C GLN A 63 13.66 -13.84 -2.53
N THR A 64 13.51 -12.56 -2.90
CA THR A 64 14.30 -11.45 -2.36
C THR A 64 14.09 -11.28 -0.85
N ALA A 65 12.84 -11.26 -0.39
CA ALA A 65 12.51 -11.21 1.03
C ALA A 65 13.04 -12.44 1.80
N THR A 66 12.92 -13.64 1.21
CA THR A 66 13.41 -14.88 1.83
C THR A 66 14.93 -14.87 2.00
N ARG A 67 15.68 -14.35 1.02
CA ARG A 67 17.13 -14.20 1.11
C ARG A 67 17.51 -13.19 2.20
N ALA A 68 16.84 -12.05 2.26
CA ALA A 68 17.05 -11.06 3.32
C ALA A 68 16.77 -11.63 4.72
N HIS A 69 15.69 -12.41 4.87
CA HIS A 69 15.37 -13.07 6.13
C HIS A 69 16.44 -14.09 6.54
N ARG A 70 16.93 -14.90 5.59
CA ARG A 70 18.01 -15.87 5.83
C ARG A 70 19.36 -15.21 6.12
N ASP A 71 19.58 -13.99 5.63
CA ASP A 71 20.74 -13.14 5.95
C ASP A 71 20.64 -12.49 7.34
N GLY A 72 19.56 -12.76 8.10
CA GLY A 72 19.39 -12.22 9.46
C GLY A 72 19.07 -10.74 9.49
N ARG A 73 18.51 -10.17 8.40
CA ARG A 73 18.06 -8.79 8.35
C ARG A 73 16.86 -8.56 9.28
N ASP A 74 16.68 -7.31 9.69
CA ASP A 74 15.55 -6.93 10.52
C ASP A 74 14.22 -6.99 9.74
N GLU A 75 13.11 -6.98 10.48
CA GLU A 75 11.78 -7.12 9.91
C GLU A 75 11.48 -6.00 8.90
N ALA A 76 11.87 -4.76 9.20
CA ALA A 76 11.66 -3.63 8.32
C ALA A 76 12.36 -3.84 6.96
N TYR A 77 13.61 -4.33 6.96
CA TYR A 77 14.33 -4.65 5.73
C TYR A 77 13.69 -5.81 4.96
N VAL A 78 13.26 -6.88 5.65
CA VAL A 78 12.58 -8.01 5.01
C VAL A 78 11.25 -7.58 4.37
N VAL A 79 10.48 -6.73 5.04
CA VAL A 79 9.22 -6.17 4.50
C VAL A 79 9.50 -5.24 3.32
N MET A 80 10.52 -4.38 3.38
CA MET A 80 10.88 -3.57 2.22
C MET A 80 11.30 -4.44 1.03
N ALA A 81 12.11 -5.48 1.27
CA ALA A 81 12.52 -6.43 0.24
C ALA A 81 11.32 -7.15 -0.39
N LEU A 82 10.28 -7.48 0.40
CA LEU A 82 9.05 -8.09 -0.11
C LEU A 82 8.23 -7.13 -0.97
N LEU A 83 8.22 -5.84 -0.64
CA LEU A 83 7.32 -4.86 -1.25
C LEU A 83 8.02 -3.95 -2.29
N HIS A 84 9.30 -4.16 -2.57
CA HIS A 84 10.12 -3.22 -3.35
C HIS A 84 9.58 -2.93 -4.76
N ASP A 85 9.00 -3.95 -5.42
CA ASP A 85 8.46 -3.85 -6.78
C ASP A 85 6.93 -3.65 -6.82
N ILE A 86 6.26 -3.37 -5.69
CA ILE A 86 4.79 -3.25 -5.66
C ILE A 86 4.24 -2.16 -6.60
N GLY A 87 5.08 -1.20 -7.01
CA GLY A 87 4.72 -0.14 -7.94
C GLY A 87 4.88 -0.50 -9.42
N ASP A 88 5.50 -1.64 -9.74
CA ASP A 88 5.84 -2.00 -11.13
C ASP A 88 4.62 -2.27 -12.02
N THR A 89 3.45 -2.49 -11.41
CA THR A 89 2.17 -2.64 -12.12
C THR A 89 1.62 -1.33 -12.68
N LEU A 90 2.26 -0.19 -12.41
CA LEU A 90 1.81 1.14 -12.83
C LEU A 90 2.44 1.64 -14.14
N GLY A 91 3.39 0.88 -14.70
CA GLY A 91 4.09 1.20 -15.95
C GLY A 91 3.25 1.07 -17.21
#